data_AF-A0A7G9Y0U2-F1
#
_entry.id   AF-A0A7G9Y0U2-F1
#
_cell.length_a   1.000
_cell.length_b   1.000
_cell.length_c   1.000
_cell.angle_alpha   90.00
_cell.angle_beta   90.00
_cell.angle_gamma   90.00
#
_symmetry.space_group_name_H-M   'P 1'
#
loop_
_entity.id
_entity.type
_entity.pdbx_description
1 polymer ?
#
loop_
_entity_poly.entity_id
_entity_poly.type
_entity_poly.pdbx_seq_one_letter_code
_entity_poly.pdbx_strand_id
1 'polypeptide(L)'
;MKVIVPPEITSYAPESPVNDYECAKRSFNITVNQTVNVSWQINGTEVQTNASVAKATYTNTSAVNGTWNVSAVVSNANGTDMQTWVWTVTSPCFIATAAYGTSLHGDIDVLRDFRDEYLIPNPAGRAFVKIYYDTSPPLANAIRDNEGLRTAVREGVVKPVVHIARIVMG
;
A
#
# COMPACT_ATOMS: atom_id res chain seq x y z
N MET A 1 35.99 5.12 -32.04
CA MET A 1 35.23 4.09 -31.28
C MET A 1 33.90 4.70 -30.88
N LYS A 2 32.78 4.01 -31.09
CA LYS A 2 31.45 4.47 -30.62
C LYS A 2 31.37 4.17 -29.13
N VAL A 3 31.24 5.21 -28.30
CA VAL A 3 31.01 5.02 -26.87
C VAL A 3 29.59 4.47 -26.70
N ILE A 4 29.47 3.30 -26.08
CA ILE A 4 28.19 2.69 -25.75
C ILE A 4 27.84 3.14 -24.34
N VAL A 5 26.74 3.86 -24.19
CA VAL A 5 26.28 4.40 -22.90
C VAL A 5 25.06 3.59 -22.45
N PRO A 6 25.04 3.04 -21.23
CA PRO A 6 23.89 2.29 -20.74
C PRO A 6 22.64 3.17 -20.69
N PRO A 7 21.44 2.56 -20.74
CA PRO A 7 20.21 3.29 -20.49
C PRO A 7 20.21 3.87 -19.06
N GLU A 8 19.47 4.95 -18.86
CA GLU A 8 19.30 5.61 -17.57
C GLU A 8 17.82 5.96 -17.37
N ILE A 9 17.27 5.59 -16.22
CA ILE A 9 15.95 5.99 -15.76
C ILE A 9 16.06 7.45 -15.28
N THR A 10 15.53 8.37 -16.08
CA THR A 10 15.64 9.81 -15.83
C THR A 10 14.53 10.37 -14.96
N SER A 11 13.42 9.66 -14.83
CA SER A 11 12.38 9.97 -13.86
C SER A 11 11.56 8.74 -13.50
N TYR A 12 10.98 8.78 -12.31
CA TYR A 12 10.12 7.73 -11.81
C TYR A 12 9.08 8.32 -10.87
N ALA A 13 7.93 7.65 -10.75
CA ALA A 13 6.95 7.96 -9.72
C ALA A 13 6.16 6.71 -9.31
N PRO A 14 5.65 6.65 -8.08
CA PRO A 14 5.85 7.61 -6.97
C PRO A 14 7.29 7.63 -6.42
N GLU A 15 7.60 8.54 -5.50
CA GLU A 15 8.83 8.45 -4.70
C GLU A 15 8.74 7.28 -3.70
N SER A 16 9.88 6.72 -3.31
CA SER A 16 9.95 5.66 -2.30
C SER A 16 10.21 6.27 -0.91
N PRO A 17 9.61 5.76 0.18
CA PRO A 17 8.69 4.63 0.27
C PRO A 17 7.25 4.95 -0.20
N VAL A 18 6.55 3.92 -0.67
CA VAL A 18 5.15 3.99 -1.07
C VAL A 18 4.30 3.29 -0.02
N ASN A 19 3.26 3.95 0.47
CA ASN A 19 2.34 3.36 1.43
C ASN A 19 0.93 3.29 0.84
N ASP A 20 0.32 2.12 0.92
CA ASP A 20 -1.05 1.86 0.47
C ASP A 20 -1.83 1.00 1.45
N TYR A 21 -3.11 0.82 1.12
CA TYR A 21 -3.99 -0.11 1.80
C TYR A 21 -4.27 -1.35 0.95
N GLU A 22 -4.64 -2.43 1.63
CA GLU A 22 -5.10 -3.64 0.95
C GLU A 22 -6.20 -3.32 -0.07
N CYS A 23 -6.17 -4.00 -1.21
CA CYS A 23 -7.02 -3.76 -2.39
C CYS A 23 -6.86 -2.38 -3.07
N ALA A 24 -5.92 -1.53 -2.63
CA ALA A 24 -5.60 -0.31 -3.36
C ALA A 24 -5.07 -0.61 -4.77
N LYS A 25 -5.32 0.32 -5.70
CA LYS A 25 -4.66 0.33 -7.00
C LYS A 25 -3.43 1.22 -6.92
N ARG A 26 -2.27 0.70 -7.28
CA ARG A 26 -1.01 1.46 -7.29
C ARG A 26 -0.33 1.37 -8.64
N SER A 27 -0.06 2.53 -9.22
CA SER A 27 0.74 2.65 -10.44
C SER A 27 2.17 3.10 -10.13
N PHE A 28 3.13 2.47 -10.80
CA PHE A 28 4.54 2.81 -10.83
C PHE A 28 4.90 3.14 -12.27
N ASN A 29 5.60 4.25 -12.49
CA ASN A 29 6.00 4.70 -13.81
C ASN A 29 7.47 5.08 -13.85
N ILE A 30 8.06 4.94 -15.03
CA ILE A 30 9.43 5.33 -15.33
C ILE A 30 9.49 6.06 -16.68
N THR A 31 10.46 6.96 -16.80
CA THR A 31 10.95 7.50 -18.07
C THR A 31 12.43 7.15 -18.21
N VAL A 32 12.83 6.75 -19.40
CA VAL A 32 14.19 6.29 -19.72
C VAL A 32 14.74 7.15 -20.85
N ASN A 33 16.04 7.46 -20.81
CA ASN A 33 16.71 8.25 -21.85
C ASN A 33 16.91 7.49 -23.18
N GLN A 34 16.57 6.21 -23.24
CA GLN A 34 16.77 5.31 -24.38
C GLN A 34 15.57 4.39 -24.57
N THR A 35 15.42 3.85 -25.78
CA THR A 35 14.48 2.76 -26.05
C THR A 35 14.99 1.46 -25.42
N VAL A 36 14.17 0.87 -24.55
CA VAL A 36 14.52 -0.30 -23.73
C VAL A 36 13.36 -1.31 -23.67
N ASN A 37 13.69 -2.51 -23.24
CA ASN A 37 12.73 -3.48 -22.72
C ASN A 37 12.67 -3.31 -21.19
N VAL A 38 11.47 -3.24 -20.64
CA VAL A 38 11.20 -3.10 -19.20
C VAL A 38 10.64 -4.41 -18.66
N SER A 39 11.23 -4.91 -17.58
CA SER A 39 10.73 -6.02 -16.76
C SER A 39 10.31 -5.48 -15.40
N TRP A 40 9.01 -5.53 -15.12
CA TRP A 40 8.44 -5.15 -13.83
C TRP A 40 8.42 -6.35 -12.91
N GLN A 41 8.93 -6.18 -11.69
CA GLN A 41 9.09 -7.27 -10.73
C GLN A 41 8.50 -6.91 -9.37
N ILE A 42 7.93 -7.89 -8.68
CA ILE A 42 7.56 -7.81 -7.25
C ILE A 42 8.34 -8.89 -6.50
N ASN A 43 9.17 -8.48 -5.54
CA ASN A 43 10.10 -9.36 -4.83
C ASN A 43 10.92 -10.26 -5.78
N GLY A 44 11.37 -9.69 -6.92
CA GLY A 44 12.14 -10.39 -7.95
C GLY A 44 11.33 -11.27 -8.90
N THR A 45 10.02 -11.45 -8.68
CA THR A 45 9.15 -12.18 -9.62
C THR A 45 8.63 -11.24 -10.70
N GLU A 46 8.85 -11.56 -11.97
CA GLU A 46 8.35 -10.77 -13.09
C GLU A 46 6.81 -10.81 -13.16
N VAL A 47 6.19 -9.63 -13.21
CA VAL A 47 4.73 -9.44 -13.24
C VAL A 47 4.22 -8.76 -14.51
N GLN A 48 5.08 -8.04 -15.23
CA GLN A 48 4.75 -7.39 -16.50
C GLN A 48 6.01 -7.10 -17.31
N THR A 49 5.90 -7.09 -18.64
CA THR A 49 6.95 -6.58 -19.53
C THR A 49 6.42 -5.53 -20.51
N ASN A 50 7.29 -4.60 -20.91
CA ASN A 50 7.05 -3.66 -22.00
C ASN A 50 8.26 -3.65 -22.92
N ALA A 51 8.08 -3.92 -24.22
CA ALA A 51 9.18 -3.98 -25.18
C ALA A 51 9.29 -2.69 -25.99
N SER A 52 10.52 -2.28 -26.29
CA SER A 52 10.82 -1.14 -27.17
C SER A 52 10.13 0.18 -26.78
N VAL A 53 10.24 0.57 -25.50
CA VAL A 53 9.63 1.79 -24.96
C VAL A 53 10.65 2.73 -24.32
N ALA A 54 10.34 4.03 -24.27
CA ALA A 54 11.08 5.03 -23.48
C ALA A 54 10.32 5.46 -22.20
N LYS A 55 9.05 5.05 -22.08
CA LYS A 55 8.20 5.26 -20.90
C LYS A 55 7.38 4.01 -20.67
N ALA A 56 7.24 3.61 -19.41
CA ALA A 56 6.46 2.44 -19.04
C ALA A 56 5.73 2.69 -17.72
N THR A 57 4.61 1.98 -17.57
CA THR A 57 3.80 2.01 -16.35
C THR A 57 3.35 0.61 -16.00
N TYR A 58 3.57 0.21 -14.76
CA TYR A 58 2.93 -0.96 -14.14
C TYR A 58 1.85 -0.51 -13.18
N THR A 59 0.71 -1.20 -13.17
CA THR A 59 -0.38 -0.94 -12.21
C THR A 59 -0.76 -2.23 -11.51
N ASN A 60 -0.52 -2.29 -10.20
CA ASN A 60 -1.04 -3.34 -9.34
C ASN A 60 -2.49 -3.02 -8.94
N THR A 61 -3.38 -4.01 -9.04
CA THR A 61 -4.81 -3.88 -8.69
C THR A 61 -5.24 -4.75 -7.51
N SER A 62 -4.29 -5.47 -6.90
CA SER A 62 -4.55 -6.48 -5.88
C SER A 62 -3.49 -6.36 -4.80
N ALA A 63 -3.39 -5.16 -4.20
CA ALA A 63 -2.48 -4.90 -3.10
C ALA A 63 -2.80 -5.81 -1.92
N VAL A 64 -1.86 -6.66 -1.54
CA VAL A 64 -1.97 -7.57 -0.38
C VAL A 64 -1.13 -7.01 0.76
N ASN A 65 -1.61 -7.15 1.99
CA ASN A 65 -0.91 -6.67 3.17
C ASN A 65 0.53 -7.23 3.24
N GLY A 66 1.49 -6.36 3.53
CA GLY A 66 2.91 -6.71 3.57
C GLY A 66 3.82 -5.62 3.02
N THR A 67 5.12 -5.89 3.06
CA THR A 67 6.14 -5.04 2.43
C THR A 67 6.65 -5.73 1.17
N TRP A 68 6.70 -4.99 0.07
CA TRP A 68 7.01 -5.47 -1.27
C TRP A 68 8.12 -4.63 -1.88
N ASN A 69 9.08 -5.29 -2.53
CA ASN A 69 10.07 -4.62 -3.37
C ASN A 69 9.57 -4.64 -4.82
N VAL A 70 9.04 -3.51 -5.29
CA VAL A 70 8.67 -3.34 -6.70
C VAL A 70 9.91 -2.86 -7.44
N SER A 71 10.25 -3.45 -8.58
CA SER A 71 11.38 -3.01 -9.40
C SER A 71 11.00 -2.90 -10.86
N ALA A 72 11.55 -1.89 -11.54
CA ALA A 72 11.53 -1.76 -12.98
C ALA A 72 12.96 -1.96 -13.50
N VAL A 73 13.24 -3.12 -14.08
CA VAL A 73 14.53 -3.45 -14.69
C VAL A 73 14.46 -3.08 -16.16
N VAL A 74 15.30 -2.14 -16.60
CA VAL A 74 15.36 -1.73 -18.00
C VAL A 74 16.60 -2.28 -18.66
N SER A 75 16.48 -2.73 -19.90
CA SER A 75 17.61 -3.31 -20.64
C SER A 75 17.53 -3.04 -22.15
N ASN A 76 18.68 -2.87 -22.76
CA ASN A 76 18.87 -2.93 -24.21
C ASN A 76 20.30 -3.41 -24.54
N ALA A 77 20.71 -3.36 -25.80
CA ALA A 77 22.05 -3.76 -26.22
C ALA A 77 23.19 -2.92 -25.61
N ASN A 78 22.88 -1.74 -25.04
CA ASN A 78 23.85 -0.84 -24.44
C ASN A 78 24.07 -1.09 -22.95
N GLY A 79 23.18 -1.84 -22.28
CA GLY A 79 23.29 -2.16 -20.86
C GLY A 79 21.93 -2.21 -20.16
N THR A 80 21.97 -2.06 -18.84
CA THR A 80 20.81 -2.14 -17.96
C THR A 80 20.81 -1.00 -16.95
N ASP A 81 19.62 -0.66 -16.47
CA ASP A 81 19.42 0.20 -15.30
C ASP A 81 18.20 -0.30 -14.50
N MET A 82 18.02 0.14 -13.26
CA MET A 82 16.95 -0.35 -12.40
C MET A 82 16.48 0.70 -11.40
N GLN A 83 15.15 0.86 -11.29
CA GLN A 83 14.50 1.59 -10.22
C GLN A 83 13.78 0.60 -9.30
N THR A 84 13.89 0.80 -7.98
CA THR A 84 13.20 -0.01 -6.97
C THR A 84 12.39 0.88 -6.03
N TRP A 85 11.22 0.40 -5.62
CA TRP A 85 10.37 0.99 -4.59
C TRP A 85 10.17 0.01 -3.45
N VAL A 86 10.36 0.50 -2.22
CA VAL A 86 9.77 -0.12 -1.03
C VAL A 86 8.29 0.25 -1.00
N TRP A 87 7.42 -0.75 -1.14
CA TRP A 87 5.96 -0.59 -1.14
C TRP A 87 5.35 -1.32 0.06
N THR A 88 4.86 -0.56 1.03
CA THR A 88 4.20 -1.10 2.22
C THR A 88 2.69 -1.01 2.05
N VAL A 89 2.03 -2.15 2.06
CA VAL A 89 0.57 -2.28 2.03
C VAL A 89 0.09 -2.68 3.40
N THR A 90 -0.79 -1.87 3.99
CA THR A 90 -1.36 -2.15 5.31
C THR A 90 -2.84 -2.48 5.19
N SER A 91 -3.36 -3.41 5.99
CA SER A 91 -4.80 -3.66 5.97
C SER A 91 -5.55 -2.45 6.55
N PRO A 92 -6.60 -1.93 5.89
CA PRO A 92 -7.30 -0.72 6.33
C PRO A 92 -8.10 -0.95 7.63
N CYS A 93 -8.23 0.07 8.47
CA CYS A 93 -9.24 0.12 9.53
C CYS A 93 -10.48 0.84 9.00
N PHE A 94 -11.43 0.11 8.41
CA PHE A 94 -12.58 0.67 7.70
C PHE A 94 -13.40 1.67 8.54
N ILE A 95 -13.78 1.27 9.76
CA ILE A 95 -14.63 2.09 10.64
C ILE A 95 -13.88 3.32 11.14
N ALA A 96 -12.63 3.18 11.59
CA ALA A 96 -11.85 4.30 12.09
C ALA A 96 -11.52 5.30 10.97
N THR A 97 -11.16 4.80 9.78
CA THR A 97 -10.93 5.65 8.60
C THR A 97 -12.20 6.39 8.19
N ALA A 98 -13.36 5.72 8.23
CA ALA A 98 -14.64 6.35 7.97
C ALA A 98 -14.94 7.46 8.99
N ALA A 99 -14.70 7.23 10.28
CA ALA A 99 -14.97 8.20 11.34
C ALA A 99 -14.02 9.42 11.32
N TYR A 100 -12.73 9.22 11.05
CA TYR A 100 -11.76 10.31 10.99
C TYR A 100 -11.75 11.04 9.64
N GLY A 101 -12.16 10.38 8.54
CA GLY A 101 -11.99 10.91 7.17
C GLY A 101 -10.55 10.87 6.67
N THR A 102 -9.64 10.32 7.46
CA THR A 102 -8.25 10.08 7.11
C THR A 102 -7.84 8.75 7.69
N SER A 103 -6.89 8.09 7.03
CA SER A 103 -6.29 6.83 7.46
C SER A 103 -4.90 7.02 8.08
N LEU A 104 -4.44 8.28 8.20
CA LEU A 104 -3.14 8.71 8.75
C LEU A 104 -3.24 9.31 10.17
N HIS A 105 -4.32 9.00 10.89
CA HIS A 105 -4.51 9.50 12.24
C HIS A 105 -3.82 8.56 13.24
N GLY A 106 -3.04 9.07 14.20
CA GLY A 106 -2.28 8.23 15.13
C GLY A 106 -3.13 7.25 15.96
N ASP A 107 -4.40 7.56 16.22
CA ASP A 107 -5.34 6.61 16.83
C ASP A 107 -5.57 5.35 15.96
N ILE A 108 -5.52 5.48 14.64
CA ILE A 108 -5.63 4.35 13.71
C ILE A 108 -4.38 3.48 13.79
N ASP A 109 -3.20 4.08 13.95
CA ASP A 109 -1.95 3.34 14.13
C ASP A 109 -1.98 2.50 15.40
N VAL A 110 -2.45 3.07 16.52
CA VAL A 110 -2.68 2.30 17.77
C VAL A 110 -3.60 1.10 17.55
N LEU A 111 -4.69 1.25 16.78
CA LEU A 111 -5.59 0.13 16.50
C LEU A 111 -4.95 -0.91 15.57
N ARG A 112 -4.08 -0.49 14.64
CA ARG A 112 -3.32 -1.39 13.77
C ARG A 112 -2.32 -2.19 14.60
N ASP A 113 -1.56 -1.53 15.46
CA ASP A 113 -0.57 -2.19 16.33
C ASP A 113 -1.27 -3.20 17.25
N PHE A 114 -2.40 -2.81 17.86
CA PHE A 114 -3.20 -3.74 18.67
C PHE A 114 -3.70 -4.94 17.86
N ARG A 115 -4.17 -4.71 16.63
CA ARG A 115 -4.59 -5.80 15.74
C ARG A 115 -3.40 -6.72 15.43
N ASP A 116 -2.26 -6.15 15.07
CA ASP A 116 -1.12 -6.91 14.54
C ASP A 116 -0.36 -7.65 15.63
N GLU A 117 -0.23 -7.07 16.82
CA GLU A 117 0.52 -7.65 17.94
C GLU A 117 -0.33 -8.53 18.86
N TYR A 118 -1.63 -8.26 19.01
CA TYR A 118 -2.49 -8.97 19.97
C TYR A 118 -3.58 -9.84 19.31
N LEU A 119 -4.19 -9.39 18.21
CA LEU A 119 -5.27 -10.14 17.56
C LEU A 119 -4.73 -11.17 16.56
N ILE A 120 -3.85 -10.77 15.64
CA ILE A 120 -3.35 -11.64 14.57
C ILE A 120 -2.59 -12.86 15.09
N PRO A 121 -1.79 -12.80 16.16
CA PRO A 121 -1.10 -13.99 16.66
C PRO A 121 -2.06 -15.07 17.19
N ASN A 122 -3.26 -14.67 17.65
CA ASN A 122 -4.25 -15.58 18.24
C ASN A 122 -5.30 -16.07 17.20
N PRO A 123 -5.62 -17.39 17.13
CA PRO A 123 -6.67 -17.89 16.23
C PRO A 123 -8.04 -17.22 16.38
N ALA A 124 -8.49 -16.94 17.60
CA ALA A 124 -9.76 -16.24 17.85
C ALA A 124 -9.69 -14.78 17.42
N GLY A 125 -8.54 -14.13 17.65
CA GLY A 125 -8.28 -12.78 17.17
C GLY A 125 -8.31 -12.69 15.65
N ARG A 126 -7.70 -13.65 14.93
CA ARG A 126 -7.81 -13.75 13.47
C ARG A 126 -9.25 -13.90 12.97
N ALA A 127 -10.06 -14.73 13.65
CA ALA A 127 -11.46 -14.89 13.29
C ALA A 127 -12.25 -13.59 13.50
N PHE A 128 -12.03 -12.88 14.61
CA PHE A 128 -12.63 -11.56 14.87
C PHE A 128 -12.24 -10.55 13.79
N VAL A 129 -10.95 -10.46 13.48
CA VAL A 129 -10.42 -9.58 12.44
C VAL A 129 -11.07 -9.90 11.08
N LYS A 130 -11.16 -11.18 10.71
CA LYS A 130 -11.82 -11.59 9.47
C LYS A 130 -13.28 -11.12 9.41
N ILE A 131 -14.06 -11.34 10.48
CA ILE A 131 -15.44 -10.87 10.55
C ILE A 131 -15.51 -9.34 10.39
N TYR A 132 -14.59 -8.62 11.04
CA TYR A 132 -14.49 -7.18 10.89
C TYR A 132 -14.25 -6.77 9.43
N TYR A 133 -13.27 -7.37 8.74
CA TYR A 133 -12.99 -7.07 7.33
C TYR A 133 -14.16 -7.43 6.39
N ASP A 134 -14.87 -8.52 6.67
CA ASP A 134 -15.99 -8.99 5.85
C ASP A 134 -17.24 -8.11 6.00
N THR A 135 -17.48 -7.56 7.21
CA THR A 135 -18.76 -6.88 7.54
C THR A 135 -18.67 -5.36 7.62
N SER A 136 -17.47 -4.82 7.87
CA SER A 136 -17.29 -3.37 8.04
C SER A 136 -17.35 -2.52 6.77
N PRO A 137 -17.08 -2.98 5.53
CA PRO A 137 -17.14 -2.13 4.35
C PRO A 137 -18.48 -1.38 4.14
N PRO A 138 -19.66 -2.04 4.18
CA PRO A 138 -20.94 -1.32 4.04
C PRO A 138 -21.19 -0.35 5.20
N LEU A 139 -20.83 -0.73 6.43
CA LEU A 139 -20.95 0.15 7.60
C LEU A 139 -20.07 1.39 7.49
N ALA A 140 -18.84 1.22 7.01
CA ALA A 140 -17.90 2.31 6.83
C ALA A 140 -18.36 3.29 5.76
N ASN A 141 -19.03 2.83 4.69
CA ASN A 141 -19.63 3.72 3.70
C ASN A 141 -20.77 4.55 4.29
N ALA A 142 -21.69 3.92 5.04
CA ALA A 142 -22.78 4.65 5.72
C ALA A 142 -22.26 5.70 6.71
N ILE A 143 -21.15 5.44 7.39
CA ILE A 143 -20.50 6.42 8.27
C ILE A 143 -19.89 7.56 7.45
N ARG A 144 -19.16 7.27 6.36
CA ARG A 144 -18.48 8.30 5.55
C ARG A 144 -19.41 9.38 5.04
N ASP A 145 -20.64 9.02 4.70
CA ASP A 145 -21.61 9.93 4.07
C ASP A 145 -22.35 10.84 5.08
N ASN A 146 -22.07 10.74 6.38
CA ASN A 146 -22.80 11.48 7.43
C ASN A 146 -21.90 12.02 8.54
N GLU A 147 -21.73 13.35 8.61
CA GLU A 147 -20.90 14.03 9.62
C GLU A 147 -21.32 13.78 11.08
N GLY A 148 -22.61 13.62 11.34
CA GLY A 148 -23.13 13.27 12.66
C GLY A 148 -22.70 11.85 13.07
N LEU A 149 -22.85 10.87 12.17
CA LEU A 149 -22.39 9.49 12.40
C LEU A 149 -20.88 9.39 12.51
N ARG A 150 -20.12 10.16 11.69
CA ARG A 150 -18.66 10.25 11.80
C ARG A 150 -18.24 10.65 13.19
N THR A 151 -18.84 11.71 13.71
CA THR A 151 -18.55 12.22 15.06
C THR A 151 -18.99 11.22 16.14
N ALA A 152 -20.20 10.67 16.04
CA ALA A 152 -20.70 9.70 17.01
C ALA A 152 -19.83 8.44 17.08
N VAL A 153 -19.41 7.89 15.94
CA VAL A 153 -18.54 6.70 15.90
C VAL A 153 -17.13 7.05 16.36
N ARG A 154 -16.58 8.21 15.97
CA ARG A 154 -15.25 8.67 16.40
C ARG A 154 -15.17 8.78 17.92
N GLU A 155 -16.10 9.50 18.52
CA GLU A 155 -16.09 9.79 19.97
C GLU A 155 -16.64 8.63 20.80
N GLY A 156 -17.65 7.91 20.31
CA GLY A 156 -18.36 6.88 21.07
C GLY A 156 -17.80 5.46 20.90
N VAL A 157 -17.06 5.18 19.83
CA VAL A 157 -16.53 3.83 19.55
C VAL A 157 -15.02 3.87 19.39
N VAL A 158 -14.50 4.67 18.46
CA VAL A 158 -13.10 4.60 18.07
C VAL A 158 -12.18 5.05 19.21
N LYS A 159 -12.40 6.24 19.76
CA LYS A 159 -11.57 6.76 20.87
C LYS A 159 -11.60 5.89 22.13
N PRO A 160 -12.76 5.39 22.61
CA PRO A 160 -12.80 4.45 23.73
C PRO A 160 -12.02 3.16 23.46
N VAL A 161 -12.16 2.57 22.27
CA VAL A 161 -11.42 1.34 21.92
C VAL A 161 -9.92 1.61 21.84
N VAL A 162 -9.50 2.76 21.29
CA VAL A 162 -8.09 3.20 21.27
C VAL A 162 -7.55 3.34 22.69
N HIS A 163 -8.32 3.92 23.61
CA HIS A 163 -7.90 4.07 25.00
C HIS A 163 -7.69 2.70 25.67
N ILE A 164 -8.62 1.76 25.46
CA ILE A 164 -8.47 0.38 25.95
C ILE A 164 -7.24 -0.29 25.33
N ALA A 165 -7.03 -0.15 24.02
CA ALA A 165 -5.87 -0.71 23.34
C ALA A 165 -4.56 -0.16 23.93
N ARG A 166 -4.46 1.14 24.19
CA ARG A 166 -3.29 1.75 24.85
C ARG A 166 -3.04 1.17 26.25
N ILE A 167 -4.09 0.84 27.01
CA ILE A 167 -3.94 0.19 28.33
C ILE A 167 -3.41 -1.24 28.18
N VAL A 168 -3.89 -1.98 27.19
CA VAL A 168 -3.47 -3.38 26.97
C VAL A 168 -2.04 -3.47 26.44
N MET A 169 -1.62 -2.51 25.61
CA MET A 169 -0.27 -2.42 25.05
C MET A 169 0.74 -1.73 25.98
N GLY A 170 0.27 -1.19 27.11
CA GLY A 170 1.05 -0.41 28.07
C GLY A 170 1.75 -1.23 29.14
#